data_AF-A0A2G4U4J6-F1
#
_entry.id   AF-A0A2G4U4J6-F1
#
_cell.length_a   1.000
_cell.length_b   1.000
_cell.length_c   1.000
_cell.angle_alpha   90.00
_cell.angle_beta   90.00
_cell.angle_gamma   90.00
#
_symmetry.space_group_name_H-M   'P 1'
#
loop_
_entity.id
_entity.type
_entity.pdbx_description
1 polymer ?
#
loop_
_entity_poly.entity_id
_entity_poly.type
_entity_poly.pdbx_seq_one_letter_code
_entity_poly.pdbx_strand_id
1 'polypeptide(L)'
;MSGQDNTTGSMIWWEKTVEYYFVAKYLSKTAAIAPLDGNHEKAGDNIFAQGNKWVLIEFKRSKADLDSEKEKFINYDQAKNTLSAFDSHHFLIYGGLLNPGQFELWAQTYFSGRTGIVLDEILNNGKGIRAFILYVKAFIAFKKGGNPGGSGGLGLTDYAQVACINKDGEICACMSLTDFRRSLGVKPTPEAQHESAAPGM
;
A
#
# COMPACT_ATOMS: atom_id res chain seq x y z
N MET A 1 -5.89 16.26 25.21
CA MET A 1 -6.50 17.56 24.89
C MET A 1 -7.36 17.35 23.65
N SER A 2 -8.66 17.60 23.81
CA SER A 2 -9.73 17.29 22.87
C SER A 2 -9.72 18.25 21.69
N GLY A 3 -9.40 17.75 20.50
CA GLY A 3 -9.45 18.55 19.28
C GLY A 3 -10.71 18.25 18.49
N GLN A 4 -11.83 18.88 18.85
CA GLN A 4 -12.90 19.22 17.90
C GLN A 4 -13.57 20.50 18.40
N ASP A 5 -13.23 21.61 17.75
CA ASP A 5 -13.94 22.88 17.90
C ASP A 5 -14.98 22.97 16.78
N ASN A 6 -16.25 22.75 17.13
CA ASN A 6 -17.40 22.84 16.23
C ASN A 6 -17.97 24.26 16.28
N THR A 7 -17.20 25.22 15.76
CA THR A 7 -17.68 26.58 15.45
C THR A 7 -17.84 26.74 13.93
N THR A 8 -18.95 27.34 13.52
CA THR A 8 -19.29 27.63 12.11
C THR A 8 -18.16 28.41 11.43
N GLY A 9 -17.47 27.76 10.48
CA GLY A 9 -16.24 28.26 9.84
C GLY A 9 -15.02 27.34 10.00
N SER A 10 -15.17 26.12 10.52
CA SER A 10 -14.08 25.17 10.66
C SER A 10 -13.50 24.73 9.30
N MET A 11 -12.17 24.71 9.20
CA MET A 11 -11.45 24.21 8.03
C MET A 11 -11.74 22.72 7.85
N ILE A 12 -12.28 22.35 6.68
CA ILE A 12 -12.57 20.95 6.33
C ILE A 12 -11.51 20.47 5.33
N TRP A 13 -10.93 19.30 5.59
CA TRP A 13 -10.16 18.54 4.60
C TRP A 13 -10.65 17.09 4.57
N TRP A 14 -10.35 16.40 3.47
CA TRP A 14 -10.72 15.01 3.26
C TRP A 14 -9.49 14.11 3.25
N GLU A 15 -9.69 12.80 3.29
CA GLU A 15 -8.60 11.82 3.12
C GLU A 15 -7.82 12.06 1.82
N LYS A 16 -8.52 12.40 0.74
CA LYS A 16 -7.89 12.74 -0.54
C LYS A 16 -7.02 14.01 -0.47
N THR A 17 -7.33 14.95 0.43
CA THR A 17 -6.47 16.11 0.70
C THR A 17 -5.15 15.68 1.32
N VAL A 18 -5.18 14.71 2.23
CA VAL A 18 -3.99 14.12 2.88
C VAL A 18 -3.11 13.43 1.84
N GLU A 19 -3.70 12.59 0.98
CA GLU A 19 -3.00 11.89 -0.10
C GLU A 19 -2.31 12.87 -1.07
N TYR A 20 -3.05 13.84 -1.62
CA TYR A 20 -2.47 14.78 -2.59
C TYR A 20 -1.43 15.69 -1.96
N TYR A 21 -1.62 16.12 -0.71
CA TYR A 21 -0.60 16.87 0.01
C TYR A 21 0.68 16.05 0.16
N PHE A 22 0.55 14.75 0.48
CA PHE A 22 1.69 13.85 0.58
C PHE A 22 2.44 13.73 -0.76
N VAL A 23 1.73 13.45 -1.84
CA VAL A 23 2.30 13.31 -3.18
C VAL A 23 3.00 14.59 -3.64
N ALA A 24 2.37 15.74 -3.44
CA ALA A 24 2.93 17.03 -3.84
C ALA A 24 4.22 17.37 -3.07
N LYS A 25 4.19 17.21 -1.73
CA LYS A 25 5.25 17.69 -0.83
C LYS A 25 6.40 16.70 -0.66
N TYR A 26 6.10 15.44 -0.39
CA TYR A 26 7.09 14.48 0.14
C TYR A 26 7.61 13.48 -0.87
N LEU A 27 6.87 13.24 -1.95
CA LEU A 27 7.32 12.25 -2.91
C LEU A 27 8.58 12.75 -3.65
N SER A 28 9.45 11.89 -4.16
CA SER A 28 10.54 12.31 -5.05
C SER A 28 10.08 12.28 -6.51
N LYS A 29 10.75 13.02 -7.41
CA LYS A 29 10.46 12.95 -8.86
C LYS A 29 10.66 11.54 -9.44
N THR A 30 11.52 10.74 -8.82
CA THR A 30 11.86 9.38 -9.27
C THR A 30 11.01 8.28 -8.65
N ALA A 31 10.09 8.62 -7.75
CA ALA A 31 9.23 7.62 -7.13
C ALA A 31 8.08 7.23 -8.06
N ALA A 32 7.79 5.93 -8.07
CA ALA A 32 6.64 5.33 -8.73
C ALA A 32 5.47 5.26 -7.72
N ILE A 33 4.28 5.68 -8.17
CA ILE A 33 3.03 5.56 -7.41
C ILE A 33 2.09 4.59 -8.13
N ALA A 34 1.63 3.58 -7.41
CA ALA A 34 0.57 2.68 -7.85
C ALA A 34 -0.65 2.90 -6.95
N PRO A 35 -1.58 3.80 -7.32
CA PRO A 35 -2.86 3.92 -6.63
C PRO A 35 -3.69 2.65 -6.86
N LEU A 36 -4.38 2.19 -5.82
CA LEU A 36 -5.20 0.98 -5.84
C LEU A 36 -6.68 1.39 -5.76
N ASP A 37 -7.55 0.63 -6.46
CA ASP A 37 -8.99 0.88 -6.49
C ASP A 37 -9.79 -0.45 -6.54
N GLY A 38 -11.04 -0.41 -6.13
CA GLY A 38 -11.96 -1.55 -6.11
C GLY A 38 -11.49 -2.72 -5.24
N ASN A 39 -11.60 -3.95 -5.73
CA ASN A 39 -11.18 -5.15 -4.98
C ASN A 39 -9.69 -5.15 -4.58
N HIS A 40 -8.89 -4.26 -5.17
CA HIS A 40 -7.46 -4.10 -4.90
C HIS A 40 -7.14 -3.20 -3.69
N GLU A 41 -8.10 -2.43 -3.16
CA GLU A 41 -7.99 -1.67 -1.88
C GLU A 41 -7.69 -2.55 -0.66
N LYS A 42 -7.77 -3.88 -0.82
CA LYS A 42 -7.38 -4.83 0.24
C LYS A 42 -5.90 -4.72 0.59
N ALA A 43 -5.02 -4.36 -0.35
CA ALA A 43 -3.61 -4.18 -0.03
C ALA A 43 -3.36 -2.88 0.73
N GLY A 44 -4.10 -1.80 0.43
CA GLY A 44 -3.99 -0.45 0.99
C GLY A 44 -4.38 0.57 -0.09
N ASP A 45 -4.26 1.86 0.18
CA ASP A 45 -4.61 2.90 -0.80
C ASP A 45 -3.58 2.98 -1.93
N ASN A 46 -2.29 3.01 -1.57
CA ASN A 46 -1.22 3.20 -2.54
C ASN A 46 -0.01 2.32 -2.22
N ILE A 47 0.61 1.79 -3.29
CA ILE A 47 1.97 1.23 -3.23
C ILE A 47 2.92 2.27 -3.80
N PHE A 48 4.00 2.57 -3.07
CA PHE A 48 5.06 3.44 -3.55
C PHE A 48 6.37 2.68 -3.67
N ALA A 49 7.10 2.98 -4.74
CA ALA A 49 8.42 2.41 -4.98
C ALA A 49 9.46 3.49 -5.33
N GLN A 50 10.65 3.38 -4.72
CA GLN A 50 11.82 4.17 -5.10
C GLN A 50 13.03 3.24 -5.17
N GLY A 51 13.56 3.04 -6.38
CA GLY A 51 14.56 2.00 -6.63
C GLY A 51 14.00 0.60 -6.29
N ASN A 52 14.66 -0.13 -5.39
CA ASN A 52 14.21 -1.45 -4.92
C ASN A 52 13.54 -1.40 -3.53
N LYS A 53 13.08 -0.23 -3.08
CA LYS A 53 12.39 -0.05 -1.80
C LYS A 53 10.90 0.12 -2.04
N TRP A 54 10.12 -0.72 -1.38
CA TRP A 54 8.65 -0.79 -1.52
C TRP A 54 8.00 -0.49 -0.18
N VAL A 55 7.03 0.42 -0.19
CA VAL A 55 6.21 0.75 0.98
C VAL A 55 4.73 0.66 0.63
N LEU A 56 3.94 0.39 1.66
CA LEU A 56 2.49 0.43 1.63
C LEU A 56 2.03 1.61 2.48
N ILE A 57 1.10 2.41 1.96
CA ILE A 57 0.58 3.58 2.66
C ILE A 57 -0.94 3.55 2.60
N GLU A 58 -1.55 3.75 3.77
CA GLU A 58 -2.97 4.01 3.95
C GLU A 58 -3.12 5.45 4.45
N PHE A 59 -3.90 6.26 3.74
CA PHE A 59 -4.22 7.62 4.11
C PHE A 59 -5.49 7.65 4.95
N LYS A 60 -5.55 8.56 5.92
CA LYS A 60 -6.74 8.83 6.73
C LYS A 60 -6.89 10.32 6.90
N ARG A 61 -8.14 10.81 6.90
CA ARG A 61 -8.41 12.25 7.10
C ARG A 61 -7.77 12.78 8.38
N SER A 62 -7.89 12.05 9.49
CA SER A 62 -7.38 12.45 10.81
C SER A 62 -6.96 11.26 11.66
N LYS A 63 -6.28 11.53 12.78
CA LYS A 63 -5.90 10.50 13.75
C LYS A 63 -7.10 9.72 14.30
N ALA A 64 -8.26 10.37 14.44
CA ALA A 64 -9.47 9.73 14.96
C ALA A 64 -10.01 8.68 13.98
N ASP A 65 -9.67 8.79 12.69
CA ASP A 65 -10.16 7.88 11.66
C ASP A 65 -9.32 6.59 11.59
N LEU A 66 -8.16 6.52 12.27
CA LEU A 66 -7.27 5.35 12.22
C LEU A 66 -7.92 4.06 12.75
N ASP A 67 -8.83 4.16 13.72
CA ASP A 67 -9.45 2.99 14.33
C ASP A 67 -10.36 2.22 13.35
N SER A 68 -10.87 2.89 12.31
CA SER A 68 -11.66 2.25 11.25
C SER A 68 -10.89 1.18 10.49
N GLU A 69 -9.56 1.25 10.45
CA GLU A 69 -8.72 0.23 9.82
C GLU A 69 -8.86 -1.14 10.49
N LYS A 70 -9.06 -1.15 11.81
CA LYS A 70 -9.18 -2.39 12.59
C LYS A 70 -10.39 -3.20 12.16
N GLU A 71 -11.45 -2.52 11.71
CA GLU A 71 -12.70 -3.13 11.29
C GLU A 71 -12.56 -3.92 9.97
N LYS A 72 -11.49 -3.69 9.21
CA LYS A 72 -11.20 -4.40 7.95
C LYS A 72 -10.71 -5.85 8.17
N PHE A 73 -10.39 -6.25 9.40
CA PHE A 73 -9.79 -7.54 9.73
C PHE A 73 -10.79 -8.53 10.32
N ILE A 74 -10.58 -9.83 10.04
CA ILE A 74 -11.33 -10.92 10.69
C ILE A 74 -11.01 -10.94 12.18
N ASN A 75 -9.72 -10.86 12.51
CA ASN A 75 -9.19 -10.72 13.86
C ASN A 75 -7.99 -9.77 13.81
N TYR A 76 -8.22 -8.50 14.18
CA TYR A 76 -7.18 -7.47 14.14
C TYR A 76 -6.03 -7.78 15.09
N ASP A 77 -6.30 -8.28 16.30
CA ASP A 77 -5.26 -8.55 17.30
C ASP A 77 -4.31 -9.66 16.83
N GLN A 78 -4.84 -10.69 16.17
CA GLN A 78 -4.02 -11.73 15.56
C GLN A 78 -3.14 -11.18 14.43
N ALA A 79 -3.71 -10.35 13.56
CA ALA A 79 -2.96 -9.69 12.48
C ALA A 79 -1.84 -8.82 13.04
N LYS A 80 -2.16 -7.99 14.05
CA LYS A 80 -1.21 -7.12 14.74
C LYS A 80 -0.08 -7.90 15.40
N ASN A 81 -0.39 -8.97 16.14
CA ASN A 81 0.61 -9.82 16.78
C ASN A 81 1.56 -10.47 15.77
N THR A 82 1.03 -10.82 14.59
CA THR A 82 1.81 -11.47 13.53
C THR A 82 2.68 -10.48 12.74
N LEU A 83 2.16 -9.28 12.45
CA LEU A 83 2.73 -8.38 11.44
C LEU A 83 3.45 -7.16 12.02
N SER A 84 3.20 -6.80 13.28
CA SER A 84 3.81 -5.59 13.90
C SER A 84 5.33 -5.59 13.90
N ALA A 85 5.99 -6.75 14.00
CA ALA A 85 7.45 -6.84 13.93
C ALA A 85 8.01 -6.56 12.52
N PHE A 86 7.17 -6.64 11.49
CA PHE A 86 7.57 -6.56 10.08
C PHE A 86 7.02 -5.31 9.37
N ASP A 87 6.21 -4.50 10.05
CA ASP A 87 5.45 -3.39 9.47
C ASP A 87 6.23 -2.09 9.27
N SER A 88 7.57 -2.12 9.35
CA SER A 88 8.40 -0.91 9.22
C SER A 88 8.29 -0.20 7.87
N HIS A 89 7.55 -0.76 6.92
CA HIS A 89 7.35 -0.28 5.56
C HIS A 89 5.86 -0.16 5.21
N HIS A 90 4.98 -0.21 6.23
CA HIS A 90 3.54 -0.07 6.09
C HIS A 90 3.04 1.01 7.04
N PHE A 91 2.51 2.09 6.49
CA PHE A 91 2.24 3.32 7.21
C PHE A 91 0.79 3.76 7.13
N LEU A 92 0.33 4.37 8.23
CA LEU A 92 -0.86 5.20 8.28
C LEU A 92 -0.42 6.66 8.25
N ILE A 93 -0.85 7.42 7.23
CA ILE A 93 -0.59 8.85 7.11
C ILE A 93 -1.90 9.61 7.28
N TYR A 94 -1.90 10.62 8.14
CA TYR A 94 -3.11 11.36 8.45
C TYR A 94 -2.88 12.86 8.63
N GLY A 95 -3.93 13.63 8.33
CA GLY A 95 -3.93 15.07 8.43
C GLY A 95 -4.20 15.57 9.86
N GLY A 96 -3.82 16.83 10.09
CA GLY A 96 -4.05 17.55 11.33
C GLY A 96 -3.55 18.98 11.24
N LEU A 97 -3.68 19.73 12.33
CA LEU A 97 -3.21 21.10 12.43
C LEU A 97 -2.00 21.17 13.35
N LEU A 98 -0.90 21.76 12.87
CA LEU A 98 0.26 22.07 13.70
C LEU A 98 -0.05 23.27 14.60
N ASN A 99 -0.69 24.28 14.02
CA ASN A 99 -1.16 25.52 14.63
C ASN A 99 -2.49 25.92 13.96
N PRO A 100 -3.26 26.87 14.52
CA PRO A 100 -4.44 27.41 13.85
C PRO A 100 -4.13 27.81 12.39
N GLY A 101 -4.85 27.21 11.44
CA GLY A 101 -4.69 27.48 10.02
C GLY A 101 -3.53 26.77 9.30
N GLN A 102 -2.69 26.00 10.00
CA GLN A 102 -1.55 25.30 9.38
C GLN A 102 -1.79 23.78 9.32
N PHE A 103 -2.22 23.31 8.15
CA PHE A 103 -2.35 21.88 7.84
C PHE A 103 -0.98 21.21 7.68
N GLU A 104 -0.83 20.04 8.30
CA GLU A 104 0.36 19.20 8.17
C GLU A 104 -0.02 17.72 8.19
N LEU A 105 0.96 16.85 7.92
CA LEU A 105 0.80 15.40 7.98
C LEU A 105 1.56 14.78 9.16
N TRP A 106 1.02 13.68 9.66
CA TRP A 106 1.68 12.80 10.62
C TRP A 106 1.66 11.38 10.09
N ALA A 107 2.61 10.56 10.55
CA ALA A 107 2.69 9.15 10.19
C ALA A 107 2.93 8.27 11.42
N GLN A 108 2.38 7.06 11.36
CA GLN A 108 2.74 5.96 12.23
C GLN A 108 2.80 4.64 11.44
N THR A 109 3.50 3.63 11.94
CA THR A 109 3.40 2.29 11.36
C THR A 109 2.01 1.69 11.63
N TYR A 110 1.54 0.85 10.71
CA TYR A 110 0.14 0.38 10.68
C TYR A 110 -0.26 -0.45 11.90
N PHE A 111 0.56 -1.43 12.32
CA PHE A 111 0.24 -2.34 13.42
C PHE A 111 0.98 -1.99 14.71
N SER A 112 2.28 -1.71 14.62
CA SER A 112 3.12 -1.40 15.77
C SER A 112 2.87 0.00 16.33
N GLY A 113 2.24 0.89 15.54
CA GLY A 113 1.88 2.24 15.99
C GLY A 113 3.10 3.12 16.33
N ARG A 114 4.28 2.80 15.77
CA ARG A 114 5.50 3.58 16.00
C ARG A 114 5.35 4.94 15.33
N THR A 115 5.53 5.99 16.12
CA THR A 115 5.48 7.40 15.70
C THR A 115 6.90 7.96 15.50
N GLY A 116 7.02 9.24 15.17
CA GLY A 116 8.31 9.91 14.95
C GLY A 116 8.92 9.61 13.57
N ILE A 117 8.10 9.18 12.62
CA ILE A 117 8.52 8.92 11.24
C ILE A 117 8.73 10.26 10.52
N VAL A 118 9.91 10.43 9.93
CA VAL A 118 10.22 11.55 9.05
C VAL A 118 9.60 11.28 7.68
N LEU A 119 8.63 12.11 7.28
CA LEU A 119 7.84 11.89 6.06
C LEU A 119 8.69 11.92 4.78
N ASP A 120 9.70 12.79 4.71
CA ASP A 120 10.65 12.84 3.60
C ASP A 120 11.48 11.54 3.44
N GLU A 121 11.60 10.76 4.51
CA GLU A 121 12.37 9.51 4.54
C GLU A 121 11.48 8.27 4.54
N ILE A 122 10.17 8.41 4.36
CA ILE A 122 9.24 7.27 4.45
C ILE A 122 9.56 6.18 3.42
N LEU A 123 9.93 6.56 2.20
CA LEU A 123 10.35 5.62 1.14
C LEU A 123 11.67 4.93 1.48
N ASN A 124 12.53 5.53 2.31
CA ASN A 124 13.79 4.92 2.74
C ASN A 124 13.59 3.70 3.63
N ASN A 125 12.43 3.61 4.28
CA ASN A 125 12.05 2.49 5.12
C ASN A 125 11.52 1.28 4.34
N GLY A 126 11.34 1.43 3.01
CA GLY A 126 10.82 0.38 2.15
C GLY A 126 11.68 -0.88 2.15
N LYS A 127 11.01 -2.01 1.91
CA LYS A 127 11.67 -3.32 1.83
C LYS A 127 11.96 -3.71 0.40
N GLY A 128 12.95 -4.58 0.23
CA GLY A 128 13.15 -5.29 -1.03
C GLY A 128 11.91 -6.10 -1.39
N ILE A 129 11.66 -6.24 -2.69
CA ILE A 129 10.37 -6.76 -3.17
C ILE A 129 9.95 -8.12 -2.62
N ARG A 130 10.88 -9.05 -2.41
CA ARG A 130 10.55 -10.38 -1.85
C ARG A 130 9.93 -10.25 -0.45
N ALA A 131 10.53 -9.45 0.41
CA ALA A 131 10.03 -9.22 1.76
C ALA A 131 8.70 -8.44 1.73
N PHE A 132 8.58 -7.44 0.84
CA PHE A 132 7.35 -6.68 0.64
C PHE A 132 6.18 -7.59 0.23
N ILE A 133 6.36 -8.44 -0.77
CA ILE A 133 5.32 -9.38 -1.24
C ILE A 133 4.89 -10.33 -0.12
N LEU A 134 5.85 -10.89 0.63
CA LEU A 134 5.52 -11.80 1.74
C LEU A 134 4.68 -11.09 2.80
N TYR A 135 5.02 -9.85 3.14
CA TYR A 135 4.25 -9.03 4.06
C TYR A 135 2.83 -8.77 3.53
N VAL A 136 2.68 -8.30 2.29
CA VAL A 136 1.37 -7.98 1.69
C VAL A 136 0.48 -9.21 1.58
N LYS A 137 1.03 -10.38 1.23
CA LYS A 137 0.26 -11.64 1.21
C LYS A 137 -0.31 -11.97 2.59
N ALA A 138 0.54 -11.91 3.62
CA ALA A 138 0.11 -12.19 4.99
C ALA A 138 -0.93 -11.14 5.46
N PHE A 139 -0.71 -9.87 5.13
CA PHE A 139 -1.63 -8.78 5.42
C PHE A 139 -3.03 -9.01 4.83
N ILE A 140 -3.13 -9.31 3.54
CA ILE A 140 -4.41 -9.54 2.85
C ILE A 140 -5.12 -10.78 3.43
N ALA A 141 -4.38 -11.83 3.78
CA ALA A 141 -4.96 -13.05 4.34
C ALA A 141 -5.71 -12.82 5.67
N PHE A 142 -5.32 -11.80 6.46
CA PHE A 142 -6.03 -11.44 7.68
C PHE A 142 -7.26 -10.54 7.47
N LYS A 143 -7.40 -9.91 6.29
CA LYS A 143 -8.54 -9.03 5.98
C LYS A 143 -9.82 -9.84 5.70
N LYS A 144 -10.97 -9.25 6.03
CA LYS A 144 -12.29 -9.80 5.68
C LYS A 144 -12.36 -9.97 4.16
N GLY A 145 -12.75 -11.16 3.70
CA GLY A 145 -12.78 -11.50 2.27
C GLY A 145 -11.40 -11.72 1.63
N GLY A 146 -10.37 -11.99 2.43
CA GLY A 146 -9.00 -12.32 1.98
C GLY A 146 -8.71 -13.81 1.82
N ASN A 147 -9.71 -14.71 1.95
CA ASN A 147 -9.49 -16.15 1.88
C ASN A 147 -9.19 -16.62 0.44
N PRO A 148 -8.11 -17.39 0.22
CA PRO A 148 -7.70 -17.89 -1.10
C PRO A 148 -8.52 -19.09 -1.62
N GLY A 149 -9.65 -19.46 -0.98
CA GLY A 149 -10.40 -20.69 -1.26
C GLY A 149 -11.85 -20.52 -1.75
N GLY A 150 -12.35 -19.30 -1.92
CA GLY A 150 -13.62 -19.05 -2.62
C GLY A 150 -13.37 -18.81 -4.10
N SER A 151 -14.31 -19.13 -5.00
CA SER A 151 -14.17 -18.94 -6.45
C SER A 151 -14.09 -17.46 -6.91
N GLY A 152 -13.76 -16.54 -6.00
CA GLY A 152 -13.44 -15.13 -6.22
C GLY A 152 -12.31 -14.63 -5.30
N GLY A 153 -11.49 -15.55 -4.76
CA GLY A 153 -10.31 -15.22 -3.97
C GLY A 153 -9.18 -14.75 -4.89
N LEU A 154 -8.83 -13.47 -4.79
CA LEU A 154 -7.76 -12.81 -5.54
C LEU A 154 -6.48 -13.67 -5.55
N GLY A 155 -6.19 -14.28 -6.70
CA GLY A 155 -4.88 -14.84 -6.96
C GLY A 155 -3.88 -13.69 -7.13
N LEU A 156 -2.60 -13.89 -6.80
CA LEU A 156 -1.57 -12.89 -7.12
C LEU A 156 -1.38 -12.62 -8.62
N THR A 157 -2.13 -13.32 -9.45
CA THR A 157 -2.25 -13.17 -10.90
C THR A 157 -3.36 -12.22 -11.33
N ASP A 158 -4.29 -11.86 -10.43
CA ASP A 158 -5.44 -10.99 -10.72
C ASP A 158 -5.13 -9.50 -10.53
N TYR A 159 -3.89 -9.13 -10.17
CA TYR A 159 -3.46 -7.74 -10.13
C TYR A 159 -3.35 -7.20 -11.56
N ALA A 160 -4.38 -6.49 -11.99
CA ALA A 160 -4.41 -5.71 -13.22
C ALA A 160 -3.15 -4.83 -13.34
N GLN A 161 -2.74 -4.54 -14.58
CA GLN A 161 -1.59 -3.69 -14.88
C GLN A 161 -1.77 -2.33 -14.19
N VAL A 162 -0.95 -2.03 -13.18
CA VAL A 162 -0.98 -0.71 -12.54
C VAL A 162 0.06 0.16 -13.20
N ALA A 163 -0.40 1.22 -13.86
CA ALA A 163 0.49 2.25 -14.36
C ALA A 163 1.09 2.99 -13.16
N CYS A 164 2.39 2.86 -13.01
CA CYS A 164 3.17 3.66 -12.08
C CYS A 164 3.53 4.98 -12.76
N ILE A 165 3.01 6.07 -12.22
CA ILE A 165 3.32 7.41 -12.72
C ILE A 165 4.32 8.11 -11.81
N ASN A 166 5.19 8.92 -12.42
CA ASN A 166 6.05 9.84 -11.68
C ASN A 166 5.41 11.24 -11.58
N LYS A 167 6.09 12.17 -10.92
CA LYS A 167 5.59 13.55 -10.72
C LYS A 167 5.42 14.36 -12.01
N ASP A 168 6.16 14.00 -13.05
CA ASP A 168 6.13 14.68 -14.34
C ASP A 168 5.03 14.08 -15.25
N GLY A 169 4.20 13.17 -14.71
CA GLY A 169 3.09 12.53 -15.41
C GLY A 169 3.51 11.38 -16.33
N GLU A 170 4.79 10.99 -16.29
CA GLU A 170 5.32 9.92 -17.11
C GLU A 170 4.99 8.57 -16.50
N ILE A 171 4.55 7.62 -17.32
CA ILE A 171 4.44 6.22 -16.93
C ILE A 171 5.87 5.69 -16.79
N CYS A 172 6.40 5.74 -15.58
CA CYS A 172 7.74 5.27 -15.24
C CYS A 172 7.83 3.74 -15.10
N ALA A 173 6.68 3.08 -14.93
CA ALA A 173 6.53 1.65 -15.11
C ALA A 173 5.07 1.31 -15.45
N CYS A 174 4.85 0.38 -16.39
CA CYS A 174 3.58 -0.31 -16.55
C CYS A 174 3.93 -1.79 -16.47
N MET A 175 3.47 -2.48 -15.43
CA MET A 175 3.79 -3.88 -15.29
C MET A 175 2.66 -4.63 -14.60
N SER A 176 2.31 -5.78 -15.16
CA SER A 176 1.66 -6.82 -14.36
C SER A 176 2.63 -7.22 -13.23
N LEU A 177 2.11 -7.72 -12.11
CA LEU A 177 2.98 -8.27 -11.05
C LEU A 177 3.92 -9.38 -11.57
N THR A 178 3.55 -10.01 -12.69
CA THR A 178 4.35 -11.02 -13.42
C THR A 178 5.49 -10.38 -14.20
N ASP A 179 5.26 -9.27 -14.90
CA ASP A 179 6.33 -8.54 -15.60
C ASP A 179 7.27 -7.86 -14.62
N PHE A 180 6.74 -7.45 -13.47
CA PHE A 180 7.55 -7.02 -12.35
C PHE A 180 8.46 -8.13 -11.81
N ARG A 181 7.99 -9.38 -11.77
CA ARG A 181 8.84 -10.54 -11.44
C ARG A 181 9.87 -10.83 -12.54
N ARG A 182 9.53 -10.61 -13.81
CA ARG A 182 10.38 -10.87 -14.98
C ARG A 182 11.52 -9.85 -15.12
N SER A 183 11.26 -8.58 -14.81
CA SER A 183 12.29 -7.52 -14.81
C SER A 183 13.36 -7.71 -13.72
N LEU A 184 13.12 -8.62 -12.77
CA LEU A 184 14.04 -9.02 -11.69
C LEU A 184 14.93 -10.23 -12.05
N GLY A 185 14.99 -10.64 -13.32
CA GLY A 185 16.00 -11.59 -13.82
C GLY A 185 15.72 -13.09 -13.56
N VAL A 186 14.50 -13.46 -13.15
CA VAL A 186 14.11 -14.89 -13.08
C VAL A 186 13.71 -15.34 -14.49
N LYS A 187 14.57 -16.14 -15.14
CA LYS A 187 14.24 -16.76 -16.42
C LYS A 187 13.09 -17.76 -16.23
N PRO A 188 12.10 -17.82 -17.14
CA PRO A 188 11.09 -18.86 -17.10
C PRO A 188 11.79 -20.22 -17.21
N THR A 189 11.48 -21.13 -16.29
CA THR A 189 11.70 -22.56 -16.53
C THR A 189 10.88 -22.95 -17.76
N PRO A 190 11.46 -23.63 -18.76
CA PRO A 190 10.70 -24.12 -19.90
C PRO A 190 9.53 -24.98 -19.39
N GLU A 191 8.35 -24.72 -19.92
CA GLU A 191 7.20 -25.58 -19.73
C GLU A 191 7.57 -27.00 -20.16
N ALA A 192 7.18 -27.98 -19.33
CA ALA A 192 7.32 -29.39 -19.69
C ALA A 192 6.73 -29.59 -21.08
N GLN A 193 7.53 -30.19 -21.97
CA GLN A 193 7.08 -30.57 -23.30
C GLN A 193 5.79 -31.37 -23.14
N HIS A 194 4.69 -30.84 -23.69
CA HIS A 194 3.55 -31.68 -24.01
C HIS A 194 4.06 -32.75 -24.97
N GLU A 195 4.17 -33.99 -24.50
CA GLU A 195 4.24 -35.14 -25.39
C GLU A 195 3.01 -35.08 -26.29
N SER A 196 3.23 -34.70 -27.54
CA SER A 196 2.26 -34.90 -28.60
C SER A 196 2.03 -36.40 -28.73
N ALA A 197 0.86 -36.87 -28.31
CA ALA A 197 0.36 -38.17 -28.74
C ALA A 197 0.32 -38.14 -30.28
N ALA A 198 1.09 -39.03 -30.90
CA ALA A 198 1.20 -39.16 -32.34
C ALA A 198 -0.15 -39.52 -32.98
N PRO A 199 -0.38 -39.16 -34.26
CA PRO A 199 -1.56 -39.59 -35.00
C PRO A 199 -1.36 -41.04 -35.48
N GLY A 200 -2.24 -41.94 -35.04
CA GLY A 200 -2.33 -43.31 -35.53
C GLY A 200 -3.58 -43.50 -36.36
N MET A 201 -3.39 -43.99 -37.59
CA MET A 201 -4.43 -44.48 -38.53
C MET A 201 -5.34 -45.54 -37.91
#